data_AF-A0A6N9QGH7-F1
#
_entry.id   AF-A0A6N9QGH7-F1
#
_cell.length_a   1.000
_cell.length_b   1.000
_cell.length_c   1.000
_cell.angle_alpha   90.00
_cell.angle_beta   90.00
_cell.angle_gamma   90.00
#
_symmetry.space_group_name_H-M   'P 1'
#
loop_
_entity.id
_entity.type
_entity.pdbx_description
1 polymer ?
#
loop_
_entity_poly.entity_id
_entity_poly.type
_entity_poly.pdbx_seq_one_letter_code
_entity_poly.pdbx_strand_id
1 'polypeptide(L)'
;MVCIGMKNKSFEFNNPGILKLPIEDIFRGGNSKPRNPHMQTMLRVVGLGDNAGSGFPTILAIWEKEGWIRPELVENTNLNQVTLVLRMMPSWLIKLQELEGQIVEKLNTSPEQL
;
A
#
# COMPACT_ATOMS: atom_id res chain seq x y z
N MET A 1 0.25 0.95 19.25
CA MET A 1 1.57 1.40 18.78
C MET A 1 1.64 1.09 17.29
N VAL A 2 2.09 2.04 16.45
CA VAL A 2 2.37 1.75 15.03
C VAL A 2 3.78 1.19 14.96
N CYS A 3 3.96 0.05 14.31
CA CYS A 3 5.28 -0.56 14.10
C CYS A 3 5.73 -0.28 12.67
N ILE A 4 6.97 0.20 12.50
CA ILE A 4 7.54 0.50 11.18
C ILE A 4 8.65 -0.51 10.90
N GLY A 5 8.48 -1.28 9.82
CA GLY A 5 9.49 -2.17 9.28
C GLY A 5 10.15 -1.55 8.06
N MET A 6 11.46 -1.78 7.90
CA MET A 6 12.20 -1.40 6.69
C MET A 6 12.92 -2.64 6.14
N LYS A 7 12.70 -2.93 4.87
CA LYS A 7 13.34 -4.05 4.16
C LYS A 7 13.58 -3.64 2.72
N ASN A 8 14.83 -3.72 2.24
CA ASN A 8 15.24 -3.51 0.83
C ASN A 8 14.31 -2.65 -0.02
N LYS A 9 14.44 -1.32 0.06
CA LYS A 9 13.62 -0.35 -0.67
C LYS A 9 12.11 -0.46 -0.40
N SER A 10 11.71 -0.97 0.75
CA SER A 10 10.31 -1.05 1.17
C SER A 10 10.15 -0.60 2.62
N PHE A 11 9.08 0.13 2.88
CA PHE A 11 8.59 0.43 4.23
C PHE A 11 7.26 -0.29 4.48
N GLU A 12 7.08 -0.80 5.69
CA GLU A 12 5.85 -1.44 6.14
C GLU A 12 5.36 -0.76 7.41
N PHE A 13 4.17 -0.16 7.36
CA PHE A 13 3.52 0.45 8.50
C PHE A 13 2.42 -0.47 9.00
N ASN A 14 2.65 -1.06 10.17
CA ASN A 14 1.73 -1.99 10.82
C ASN A 14 0.97 -1.26 11.93
N ASN A 15 -0.35 -1.16 11.79
CA ASN A 15 -1.22 -0.46 12.72
C ASN A 15 -2.26 -1.44 13.30
N PRO A 16 -2.36 -1.59 14.63
CA PRO A 16 -3.39 -2.42 15.24
C PRO A 16 -4.80 -1.83 14.99
N GLY A 17 -5.79 -2.71 15.00
CA GLY A 17 -7.17 -2.47 14.67
C GLY A 17 -7.51 -2.71 13.20
N ILE A 18 -8.77 -2.43 12.86
CA ILE A 18 -9.36 -2.61 11.52
C ILE A 18 -9.65 -1.26 10.86
N LEU A 19 -9.78 -1.25 9.53
CA LEU A 19 -10.16 -0.11 8.73
C LEU A 19 -11.57 0.39 9.13
N LYS A 20 -11.73 1.71 9.21
CA LYS A 20 -13.03 2.36 9.49
C LYS A 20 -13.82 2.72 8.24
N LEU A 21 -13.20 2.54 7.08
CA LEU A 21 -13.71 2.84 5.76
C LEU A 21 -13.37 1.65 4.84
N PRO A 22 -14.21 1.36 3.84
CA PRO A 22 -13.85 0.43 2.77
C PRO A 22 -12.50 0.83 2.13
N ILE A 23 -11.74 -0.16 1.67
CA ILE A 23 -10.43 0.08 1.04
C ILE A 23 -10.61 1.04 -0.15
N GLU A 24 -11.64 0.84 -0.96
CA GLU A 24 -11.93 1.64 -2.14
C GLU A 24 -12.12 3.13 -1.80
N ASP A 25 -12.76 3.43 -0.66
CA ASP A 25 -12.97 4.81 -0.20
C ASP A 25 -11.68 5.46 0.31
N ILE A 26 -10.78 4.67 0.91
CA ILE A 26 -9.46 5.14 1.34
C ILE A 26 -8.61 5.50 0.11
N PHE A 27 -8.61 4.63 -0.91
CA PHE A 27 -7.88 4.86 -2.15
C PHE A 27 -8.42 6.05 -2.95
N ARG A 28 -9.75 6.23 -2.97
CA ARG A 28 -10.40 7.39 -3.61
C ARG A 28 -10.10 8.70 -2.88
N GLY A 29 -10.00 8.63 -1.56
CA GLY A 29 -9.83 9.80 -0.71
C GLY A 29 -11.09 10.66 -0.58
N GLY A 30 -10.94 11.86 -0.02
CA GLY A 30 -12.04 12.82 0.21
C GLY A 30 -12.97 12.47 1.37
N ASN A 31 -12.93 11.23 1.86
CA ASN A 31 -13.64 10.79 3.06
C ASN A 31 -12.66 10.51 4.19
N SER A 32 -12.94 11.00 5.39
CA SER A 32 -12.12 10.72 6.58
C SER A 32 -12.98 10.32 7.76
N LYS A 33 -12.65 9.20 8.39
CA LYS A 33 -13.19 8.76 9.68
C LYS A 33 -12.02 8.48 10.62
N PRO A 34 -11.40 9.52 11.22
CA PRO A 34 -10.25 9.32 12.11
C PRO A 34 -10.61 8.46 13.32
N ARG A 35 -9.62 7.73 13.87
CA ARG A 35 -9.76 7.05 15.17
C ARG A 35 -9.68 8.04 16.33
N ASN A 36 -8.83 9.06 16.19
CA ASN A 36 -8.68 10.13 17.16
C ASN A 36 -8.80 11.49 16.43
N PRO A 37 -10.03 12.06 16.35
CA PRO A 37 -10.27 13.34 15.70
C PRO A 37 -9.47 14.50 16.30
N HIS A 38 -9.20 14.46 17.61
CA HIS A 38 -8.40 15.47 18.30
C HIS A 38 -6.94 15.43 17.86
N MET A 39 -6.33 14.23 17.79
CA MET A 39 -4.96 14.09 17.27
C MET A 39 -4.87 14.52 15.80
N GLN A 40 -5.84 14.16 14.95
CA GLN A 40 -5.86 14.62 13.56
C GLN A 40 -5.90 16.15 13.48
N THR A 41 -6.69 16.78 14.35
CA THR A 41 -6.76 18.25 14.43
C THR A 41 -5.45 18.85 14.93
N MET A 42 -4.82 18.28 15.96
CA MET A 42 -3.51 18.73 16.43
C MET A 42 -2.46 18.65 15.31
N LEU A 43 -2.35 17.51 14.62
CA LEU A 43 -1.39 17.33 13.53
C LEU A 43 -1.58 18.37 12.42
N ARG A 44 -2.84 18.67 12.07
CA ARG A 44 -3.15 19.72 11.09
C ARG A 44 -2.74 21.12 11.58
N VAL A 45 -3.03 21.45 12.85
CA VAL A 45 -2.67 22.76 13.43
C VAL A 45 -1.16 22.99 13.44
N VAL A 46 -0.35 21.95 13.66
CA VAL A 46 1.11 22.04 13.65
C VAL A 46 1.73 21.81 12.26
N GLY A 47 0.92 21.70 11.20
CA GLY A 47 1.39 21.54 9.82
C GLY A 47 1.93 20.15 9.46
N LEU A 48 1.66 19.13 10.28
CA LEU A 48 2.05 17.73 10.05
C LEU A 48 0.90 16.87 9.49
N GLY A 49 -0.23 17.48 9.13
CA GLY A 49 -1.38 16.78 8.56
C GLY A 49 -2.19 17.67 7.62
N ASP A 50 -2.68 17.07 6.54
CA ASP A 50 -3.50 17.74 5.53
C ASP A 50 -5.00 17.75 5.89
N ASN A 51 -5.81 18.22 4.93
CA ASN A 51 -7.26 18.08 4.94
C ASN A 51 -7.70 16.61 5.05
N ALA A 52 -8.91 16.41 5.56
CA ALA A 52 -9.51 15.10 5.74
C ALA A 52 -9.52 14.29 4.42
N GLY A 53 -8.80 13.17 4.42
CA GLY A 53 -8.87 12.17 3.33
C GLY A 53 -7.97 12.44 2.12
N SER A 54 -7.07 13.43 2.14
CA SER A 54 -6.13 13.67 1.03
C SER A 54 -4.84 12.85 1.11
N GLY A 55 -4.42 12.43 2.31
CA GLY A 55 -3.10 11.82 2.52
C GLY A 55 -2.85 10.56 1.69
N PHE A 56 -3.83 9.67 1.58
CA PHE A 56 -3.66 8.44 0.79
C PHE A 56 -3.59 8.70 -0.72
N PRO A 57 -4.49 9.51 -1.33
CA PRO A 57 -4.30 10.01 -2.69
C PRO A 57 -2.94 10.66 -2.95
N THR A 58 -2.42 11.46 -2.01
CA THR A 58 -1.08 12.08 -2.14
C THR A 58 0.02 11.03 -2.23
N ILE A 59 -0.02 9.99 -1.39
CA ILE A 59 0.94 8.88 -1.44
C ILE A 59 0.85 8.17 -2.81
N LEU A 60 -0.37 7.88 -3.30
CA LEU A 60 -0.56 7.24 -4.61
C LEU A 60 0.02 8.08 -5.75
N ALA A 61 -0.25 9.38 -5.76
CA ALA A 61 0.24 10.30 -6.79
C ALA A 61 1.77 10.40 -6.81
N ILE A 62 2.41 10.45 -5.64
CA ILE A 62 3.87 10.43 -5.54
C ILE A 62 4.42 9.10 -6.09
N TRP A 63 3.84 7.97 -5.71
CA TRP A 63 4.30 6.66 -6.17
C TRP A 63 4.17 6.48 -7.68
N GLU A 64 3.05 6.94 -8.25
CA GLU A 64 2.83 6.93 -9.70
C GLU A 64 3.85 7.82 -10.42
N LYS A 65 4.06 9.06 -9.92
CA LYS A 65 5.03 10.00 -10.48
C LYS A 65 6.45 9.44 -10.52
N GLU A 66 6.87 8.74 -9.46
CA GLU A 66 8.19 8.12 -9.37
C GLU A 66 8.29 6.80 -10.14
N GLY A 67 7.19 6.32 -10.74
CA GLY A 67 7.14 5.06 -11.48
C GLY A 67 7.34 3.83 -10.59
N TRP A 68 7.01 3.93 -9.31
CA TRP A 68 7.18 2.85 -8.35
C TRP A 68 5.97 1.92 -8.28
N ILE A 69 6.18 0.74 -7.69
CA ILE A 69 5.12 -0.22 -7.41
C ILE A 69 4.07 0.42 -6.51
N ARG A 70 2.82 0.44 -6.98
CA ARG A 70 1.68 1.04 -6.26
C ARG A 70 1.62 0.57 -4.80
N PRO A 71 1.38 1.48 -3.83
CA PRO A 71 1.14 1.16 -2.44
C PRO A 71 0.05 0.11 -2.25
N GLU A 72 0.26 -0.78 -1.28
CA GLU A 72 -0.68 -1.85 -0.93
C GLU A 72 -1.19 -1.67 0.49
N LEU A 73 -2.50 -1.80 0.69
CA LEU A 73 -3.15 -1.73 2.00
C LEU A 73 -3.82 -3.07 2.28
N VAL A 74 -3.30 -3.79 3.27
CA VAL A 74 -3.76 -5.13 3.63
C VAL A 74 -4.40 -5.09 5.00
N GLU A 75 -5.61 -5.61 5.12
CA GLU A 75 -6.27 -5.83 6.40
C GLU A 75 -6.23 -7.32 6.77
N ASN A 76 -5.72 -7.63 7.95
CA ASN A 76 -5.79 -8.95 8.55
C ASN A 76 -6.76 -8.91 9.74
N THR A 77 -7.98 -9.39 9.52
CA THR A 77 -9.05 -9.40 10.53
C THR A 77 -8.78 -10.38 11.68
N ASN A 78 -8.06 -11.48 11.44
CA ASN A 78 -7.72 -12.45 12.48
C ASN A 78 -6.74 -11.85 13.50
N LEU A 79 -5.79 -11.04 13.02
CA LEU A 79 -4.80 -10.37 13.87
C LEU A 79 -5.25 -8.96 14.31
N ASN A 80 -6.42 -8.49 13.85
CA ASN A 80 -6.88 -7.12 13.98
C ASN A 80 -5.75 -6.13 13.64
N GLN A 81 -5.23 -6.24 12.42
CA GLN A 81 -4.09 -5.45 11.99
C GLN A 81 -4.29 -4.94 10.56
N VAL A 82 -3.88 -3.70 10.33
CA VAL A 82 -3.79 -3.09 9.00
C VAL A 82 -2.33 -2.82 8.69
N THR A 83 -1.88 -3.24 7.51
CA THR A 83 -0.51 -3.05 7.02
C THR A 83 -0.54 -2.22 5.75
N LEU A 84 0.16 -1.08 5.74
CA LEU A 84 0.46 -0.31 4.54
C LEU A 84 1.88 -0.65 4.08
N VAL A 85 2.01 -1.16 2.85
CA VAL A 85 3.28 -1.52 2.23
C VAL A 85 3.63 -0.51 1.14
N LEU A 86 4.80 0.12 1.28
CA LEU A 86 5.32 1.15 0.39
C LEU A 86 6.63 0.69 -0.24
N ARG A 87 6.56 0.23 -1.49
CA ARG A 87 7.72 -0.29 -2.24
C ARG A 87 8.29 0.79 -3.14
N MET A 88 9.55 1.18 -2.94
CA MET A 88 10.30 2.15 -3.76
C MET A 88 11.11 1.42 -4.83
N MET A 89 10.44 0.51 -5.53
CA MET A 89 10.98 -0.27 -6.63
C MET A 89 10.20 0.06 -7.90
N PRO A 90 10.84 0.12 -9.07
CA PRO A 90 10.13 0.40 -10.31
C PRO A 90 8.98 -0.58 -10.59
N SER A 91 7.84 -0.07 -11.04
CA SER A 91 6.64 -0.87 -11.30
C SER A 91 6.85 -1.93 -12.39
N TRP A 92 7.75 -1.68 -13.35
CA TRP A 92 8.10 -2.63 -14.40
C TRP A 92 8.73 -3.93 -13.88
N LEU A 93 9.26 -3.96 -12.65
CA LEU A 93 9.79 -5.19 -12.05
C LEU A 93 8.69 -6.23 -11.83
N ILE A 94 7.47 -5.81 -11.48
CA ILE A 94 6.33 -6.73 -11.37
C ILE A 94 6.03 -7.36 -12.74
N LYS A 95 6.04 -6.52 -13.78
CA LYS A 95 5.79 -6.98 -15.16
C LYS A 95 6.80 -8.03 -15.60
N LEU A 96 8.08 -7.88 -15.24
CA LEU A 96 9.11 -8.87 -15.55
C LEU A 96 8.87 -10.19 -14.81
N GLN A 97 8.49 -10.15 -13.54
CA GLN A 97 8.19 -11.36 -12.76
C GLN A 97 6.96 -12.11 -13.32
N GLU A 98 5.92 -11.38 -13.73
CA GLU A 98 4.76 -11.97 -14.40
C GLU A 98 5.14 -12.64 -15.73
N LEU A 99 5.99 -11.99 -16.53
CA LEU A 99 6.45 -12.53 -17.80
C LEU A 99 7.33 -13.77 -17.61
N GLU A 100 8.23 -13.75 -16.62
CA GLU A 100 9.05 -14.91 -16.25
C GLU A 100 8.17 -16.10 -15.87
N GLY A 101 7.14 -15.88 -15.03
CA GLY A 101 6.19 -16.91 -14.65
C GLY A 101 5.49 -17.54 -15.86
N GLN A 102 5.04 -16.71 -16.82
CA GLN A 102 4.41 -17.18 -18.06
C GLN A 102 5.36 -17.97 -18.97
N ILE A 103 6.64 -17.57 -19.03
CA ILE A 103 7.66 -18.29 -19.82
C ILE A 103 7.92 -19.66 -19.19
N VAL A 104 8.11 -19.72 -17.86
CA VAL A 104 8.36 -20.96 -17.12
C VAL A 104 7.19 -21.93 -17.25
N GLU A 105 5.95 -21.43 -17.14
CA GLU A 105 4.75 -22.25 -17.35
C GLU A 105 4.72 -22.84 -18.76
N LYS A 106 4.94 -22.01 -19.79
CA LYS A 106 4.96 -22.47 -21.19
C LYS A 106 6.02 -23.53 -21.45
N LEU A 107 7.23 -23.36 -20.91
CA LEU A 107 8.31 -24.34 -21.02
C LEU A 107 7.96 -25.66 -20.32
N ASN A 108 7.31 -25.61 -19.16
CA ASN A 108 6.87 -26.80 -18.42
C ASN A 108 5.64 -27.50 -19.05
N THR A 109 4.86 -26.79 -19.87
CA THR A 109 3.71 -27.34 -20.62
C THR A 109 4.04 -27.71 -22.06
N SER A 110 5.28 -27.50 -22.53
CA SER A 110 5.70 -27.88 -23.88
C SER A 110 5.91 -29.39 -23.94
N PRO A 111 5.14 -30.15 -24.75
CA PRO A 111 5.29 -31.58 -24.85
C PRO A 111 6.47 -31.93 -25.77
N GLU A 112 7.65 -32.12 -25.19
CA GLU A 112 8.70 -32.94 -25.79
C GLU A 112 9.15 -34.03 -24.81
N GLN A 113 8.35 -35.11 -24.78
CA GLN A 113 8.84 -36.47 -24.59
C GLN A 113 8.09 -37.37 -25.56
N LEU A 114 8.47 -37.29 -26.85
CA LEU A 114 8.29 -38.36 -27.84
C LEU A 114 9.68 -38.84 -28.26
#